data_AF-A0A661GL45-F1
#
_entry.id   AF-A0A661GL45-F1
#
_cell.length_a   1.000
_cell.length_b   1.000
_cell.length_c   1.000
_cell.angle_alpha   90.00
_cell.angle_beta   90.00
_cell.angle_gamma   90.00
#
_symmetry.space_group_name_H-M   'P 1'
#
loop_
_entity.id
_entity.type
_entity.pdbx_description
1 polymer ?
#
loop_
_entity_poly.entity_id
_entity_poly.type
_entity_poly.pdbx_seq_one_letter_code
_entity_poly.pdbx_strand_id
1 'polypeptide(L)'
;RILGMGDVLSLVEEIEDKVDREKADKLARKLKKGRGFDLSDLKDQLEQMMNMGGMAALLEKLPMPGNVNKAALKNSTDEKQFRRQIAIINSMTPQERRFPKVINGSRKKRIARGSGLEIQDVNRLLKQHLQMEKMMKKMSRGGMKKMMRGMPGGMLPPGMG
;
A
#
# COMPACT_ATOMS: atom_id res chain seq x y z
N ARG A 1 5.61 50.63 -18.12
CA ARG A 1 6.10 49.57 -17.21
C ARG A 1 5.14 48.40 -17.37
N ILE A 2 5.31 47.46 -18.31
CA ILE A 2 6.40 46.48 -18.51
C ILE A 2 6.62 45.64 -17.24
N LEU A 3 6.20 44.36 -17.37
CA LEU A 3 6.75 43.08 -16.88
C LEU A 3 7.14 42.94 -15.40
N GLY A 4 6.93 41.82 -14.73
CA GLY A 4 6.52 40.44 -15.06
C GLY A 4 6.25 39.74 -13.71
N MET A 5 6.28 38.44 -13.47
CA MET A 5 6.53 37.20 -14.22
C MET A 5 6.21 36.10 -13.19
N GLY A 6 5.50 35.06 -13.61
CA GLY A 6 5.26 33.83 -12.83
C GLY A 6 3.78 33.68 -12.46
N ASP A 7 2.93 32.98 -13.22
CA ASP A 7 3.14 31.69 -13.88
C ASP A 7 3.86 30.66 -12.99
N VAL A 8 3.36 29.43 -13.03
CA VAL A 8 3.85 28.21 -12.36
C VAL A 8 3.42 27.92 -10.90
N LEU A 9 2.36 28.53 -10.34
CA LEU A 9 1.71 27.98 -9.13
C LEU A 9 0.26 27.52 -9.31
N SER A 10 -0.34 27.77 -10.47
CA SER A 10 -1.74 27.43 -10.74
C SER A 10 -1.95 26.08 -11.43
N LEU A 11 -0.91 25.25 -11.56
CA LEU A 11 -1.00 23.92 -12.19
C LEU A 11 -0.89 22.74 -11.21
N VAL A 12 -1.01 22.98 -9.90
CA VAL A 12 -0.80 21.95 -8.85
C VAL A 12 -2.06 21.66 -8.02
N GLU A 13 -3.10 22.51 -8.02
CA GLU A 13 -4.30 22.29 -7.20
C GLU A 13 -5.38 21.36 -7.82
N GLU A 14 -5.25 20.96 -9.09
CA GLU A 14 -6.28 20.11 -9.73
C GLU A 14 -5.97 18.59 -9.71
N ILE A 15 -4.88 18.16 -9.07
CA ILE A 15 -4.39 16.77 -9.14
C ILE A 15 -4.69 15.93 -7.88
N GLU A 16 -4.90 16.52 -6.70
CA GLU A 16 -5.09 15.71 -5.47
C GLU A 16 -6.47 15.03 -5.39
N ASP A 17 -7.55 15.70 -5.81
CA ASP A 17 -8.92 15.16 -5.62
C ASP A 17 -9.32 14.06 -6.60
N LYS A 18 -8.79 14.08 -7.84
CA LYS A 18 -9.12 13.05 -8.85
C LYS A 18 -8.40 11.73 -8.55
N VAL A 19 -7.16 11.79 -8.07
CA VAL A 19 -6.34 10.63 -7.77
C VAL A 19 -6.90 9.83 -6.59
N ASP A 20 -7.47 10.51 -5.59
CA ASP A 20 -8.06 9.83 -4.42
C ASP A 20 -9.41 9.20 -4.71
N ARG A 21 -10.27 9.83 -5.52
CA ARG A 21 -11.57 9.23 -5.90
C ARG A 21 -11.42 7.98 -6.75
N GLU A 22 -10.53 7.98 -7.75
CA GLU A 22 -10.31 6.80 -8.59
C GLU A 22 -9.73 5.61 -7.80
N LYS A 23 -8.80 5.87 -6.88
CA LYS A 23 -8.21 4.84 -6.00
C LYS A 23 -9.24 4.30 -5.01
N ALA A 24 -10.02 5.19 -4.39
CA ALA A 24 -11.10 4.82 -3.48
C ALA A 24 -12.17 3.98 -4.21
N ASP A 25 -12.55 4.36 -5.42
CA ASP A 25 -13.50 3.61 -6.24
C ASP A 25 -12.93 2.27 -6.70
N LYS A 26 -11.65 2.19 -7.08
CA LYS A 26 -10.98 0.93 -7.44
C LYS A 26 -10.95 -0.02 -6.24
N LEU A 27 -10.65 0.50 -5.05
CA LEU A 27 -10.64 -0.26 -3.81
C LEU A 27 -12.06 -0.73 -3.43
N ALA A 28 -13.05 0.16 -3.47
CA ALA A 28 -14.45 -0.16 -3.21
C ALA A 28 -15.01 -1.18 -4.20
N ARG A 29 -14.69 -1.05 -5.49
CA ARG A 29 -15.07 -2.03 -6.54
C ARG A 29 -14.39 -3.38 -6.32
N LYS A 30 -13.14 -3.43 -5.86
CA LYS A 30 -12.44 -4.69 -5.53
C LYS A 30 -13.04 -5.36 -4.29
N LEU A 31 -13.31 -4.59 -3.25
CA LEU A 31 -14.01 -5.05 -2.04
C LEU A 31 -15.42 -5.58 -2.38
N LYS A 32 -16.19 -4.86 -3.22
CA LYS A 32 -17.52 -5.30 -3.70
C LYS A 32 -17.45 -6.57 -4.57
N LYS A 33 -16.41 -6.74 -5.40
CA LYS A 33 -16.23 -7.93 -6.26
C LYS A 33 -15.80 -9.18 -5.50
N GLY A 34 -15.51 -9.09 -4.20
CA GLY A 34 -15.07 -10.23 -3.39
C GLY A 34 -13.72 -10.82 -3.83
N ARG A 35 -13.02 -10.17 -4.77
CA ARG A 35 -11.63 -10.51 -5.11
C ARG A 35 -10.80 -10.06 -3.91
N GLY A 36 -10.29 -11.03 -3.16
CA GLY A 36 -9.40 -10.79 -2.04
C GLY A 36 -8.17 -9.98 -2.47
N PHE A 37 -7.53 -9.35 -1.50
CA PHE A 37 -6.26 -8.66 -1.68
C PHE A 37 -5.23 -9.61 -2.29
N ASP A 38 -4.74 -9.28 -3.49
CA ASP A 38 -3.77 -10.10 -4.24
C ASP A 38 -2.37 -9.47 -4.31
N LEU A 39 -1.40 -10.19 -4.88
CA LEU A 39 -0.01 -9.69 -4.93
C LEU A 39 0.17 -8.50 -5.88
N SER A 40 -0.76 -8.30 -6.83
CA SER A 40 -0.76 -7.11 -7.68
C SER A 40 -1.19 -5.90 -6.89
N ASP A 41 -2.18 -6.05 -5.99
CA ASP A 41 -2.59 -4.99 -5.06
C ASP A 41 -1.45 -4.59 -4.13
N LEU A 42 -0.73 -5.60 -3.60
CA LEU A 42 0.44 -5.34 -2.78
C LEU A 42 1.52 -4.57 -3.56
N LYS A 43 1.77 -4.95 -4.81
CA LYS A 43 2.72 -4.22 -5.67
C LYS A 43 2.29 -2.76 -5.85
N ASP A 44 1.04 -2.52 -6.24
CA ASP A 44 0.50 -1.17 -6.46
C ASP A 44 0.69 -0.31 -5.18
N GLN A 45 0.46 -0.89 -4.00
CA GLN A 45 0.67 -0.20 -2.71
C GLN A 45 2.15 0.09 -2.44
N LEU A 46 3.05 -0.86 -2.68
CA LEU A 46 4.49 -0.67 -2.48
C LEU A 46 5.04 0.43 -3.42
N GLU A 47 4.58 0.47 -4.68
CA GLU A 47 4.97 1.50 -5.64
C GLU A 47 4.45 2.88 -5.23
N GLN A 48 3.21 2.97 -4.73
CA GLN A 48 2.67 4.22 -4.19
C GLN A 48 3.49 4.72 -2.99
N MET A 49 3.82 3.83 -2.05
CA MET A 49 4.65 4.19 -0.89
C MET A 49 6.05 4.64 -1.29
N MET A 50 6.65 4.02 -2.32
CA MET A 50 7.93 4.48 -2.87
C MET A 50 7.82 5.86 -3.50
N ASN A 51 6.79 6.11 -4.31
CA ASN A 51 6.62 7.38 -5.04
C ASN A 51 6.33 8.56 -4.11
N MET A 52 5.73 8.31 -2.95
CA MET A 52 5.48 9.34 -1.93
C MET A 52 6.72 9.69 -1.09
N GLY A 53 7.90 9.15 -1.40
CA GLY A 53 9.14 9.39 -0.65
C GLY A 53 9.34 8.45 0.54
N GLY A 54 8.67 7.30 0.55
CA GLY A 54 8.78 6.28 1.60
C GLY A 54 8.15 6.68 2.94
N MET A 55 8.38 5.87 3.97
CA MET A 55 7.89 6.14 5.33
C MET A 55 8.49 7.44 5.91
N ALA A 56 9.69 7.83 5.44
CA ALA A 56 10.40 9.03 5.86
C ALA A 56 9.62 10.32 5.54
N ALA A 57 9.07 10.45 4.32
CA ALA A 57 8.29 11.61 3.93
C ALA A 57 6.94 11.69 4.66
N LEU A 58 6.31 10.54 4.94
CA LEU A 58 5.09 10.48 5.75
C LEU A 58 5.33 10.91 7.19
N LEU A 59 6.47 10.52 7.77
CA LEU A 59 6.89 10.91 9.11
C LEU A 59 7.34 12.37 9.23
N GLU A 60 7.87 12.95 8.16
CA GLU A 60 8.17 14.39 8.11
C GLU A 60 6.89 15.25 8.07
N LYS A 61 5.77 14.70 7.57
CA LYS A 61 4.47 15.38 7.50
C LYS A 61 3.53 15.10 8.68
N LEU A 62 3.81 14.09 9.51
CA LEU A 62 3.03 13.80 10.71
C LEU A 62 3.51 14.65 11.90
N PRO A 63 2.64 15.43 12.56
CA PRO A 63 2.98 16.10 13.81
C PRO A 63 3.11 15.05 14.92
N MET A 64 4.32 14.51 15.09
CA MET A 64 4.62 13.50 16.11
C MET A 64 4.89 14.22 17.46
N PRO A 65 4.25 13.82 18.57
CA PRO A 65 4.57 14.34 19.90
C PRO A 65 6.04 14.03 20.24
N GLY A 66 6.72 15.00 20.85
CA GLY A 66 8.17 15.00 21.08
C GLY A 66 8.66 13.72 21.75
N ASN A 67 9.80 13.21 21.25
CA ASN A 67 10.64 12.08 21.71
C ASN A 67 10.74 10.88 20.76
N VAL A 68 10.12 10.90 19.59
CA VAL A 68 10.34 9.86 18.58
C VAL A 68 11.59 10.22 17.76
N ASN A 69 12.64 9.41 17.89
CA ASN A 69 13.94 9.68 17.26
C ASN A 69 13.84 9.57 15.74
N LYS A 70 13.74 10.72 15.06
CA LYS A 70 13.54 10.83 13.60
C LYS A 70 14.57 10.02 12.80
N ALA A 71 15.80 9.91 13.27
CA ALA A 71 16.86 9.15 12.60
C ALA A 71 16.63 7.64 12.60
N ALA A 72 15.99 7.07 13.64
CA ALA A 72 15.71 5.64 13.72
C ALA A 72 14.62 5.20 12.72
N LEU A 73 13.70 6.11 12.39
CA LEU A 73 12.63 5.89 11.42
C LEU A 73 13.02 6.29 9.99
N LYS A 74 14.00 7.18 9.82
CA LYS A 74 14.53 7.62 8.53
C LYS A 74 15.46 6.60 7.87
N ASN A 75 15.65 5.43 8.49
CA ASN A 75 16.51 4.40 7.95
C ASN A 75 16.02 4.01 6.54
N SER A 76 16.87 4.35 5.57
CA SER A 76 16.87 4.05 4.13
C SER A 76 16.75 2.56 3.77
N THR A 77 16.42 1.73 4.76
CA THR A 77 16.14 0.31 4.67
C THR A 77 14.82 0.05 3.95
N ASP A 78 13.80 0.89 4.12
CA ASP A 78 12.46 0.60 3.57
C ASP A 78 12.42 0.67 2.04
N GLU A 79 13.06 1.66 1.41
CA GLU A 79 12.97 1.81 -0.05
C GLU A 79 13.68 0.66 -0.79
N LYS A 80 14.88 0.29 -0.37
CA LYS A 80 15.62 -0.84 -0.96
C LYS A 80 14.86 -2.15 -0.75
N GLN A 81 14.18 -2.31 0.39
CA GLN A 81 13.34 -3.48 0.66
C GLN A 81 12.09 -3.48 -0.22
N PHE A 82 11.42 -2.35 -0.42
CA PHE A 82 10.28 -2.25 -1.33
C PHE A 82 10.67 -2.56 -2.77
N ARG A 83 11.80 -2.03 -3.25
CA ARG A 83 12.35 -2.36 -4.59
C ARG A 83 12.58 -3.87 -4.76
N ARG A 84 13.13 -4.54 -3.74
CA ARG A 84 13.31 -6.01 -3.74
C ARG A 84 11.98 -6.76 -3.80
N GLN A 85 10.99 -6.32 -3.00
CA GLN A 85 9.65 -6.92 -3.00
C GLN A 85 8.95 -6.75 -4.35
N ILE A 86 9.03 -5.56 -4.94
CA ILE A 86 8.49 -5.26 -6.28
C ILE A 86 9.19 -6.13 -7.34
N ALA A 87 10.51 -6.28 -7.26
CA ALA A 87 11.26 -7.17 -8.16
C ALA A 87 10.75 -8.63 -8.08
N ILE A 88 10.56 -9.16 -6.86
CA ILE A 88 9.97 -10.51 -6.66
C ILE A 88 8.60 -10.62 -7.32
N ILE A 89 7.71 -9.65 -7.11
CA ILE A 89 6.35 -9.69 -7.69
C ILE A 89 6.41 -9.59 -9.22
N ASN A 90 7.31 -8.77 -9.77
CA ASN A 90 7.52 -8.63 -11.21
C ASN A 90 7.99 -9.95 -11.86
N SER A 91 8.75 -10.78 -11.14
CA SER A 91 9.19 -12.12 -11.61
C SER A 91 8.11 -13.21 -11.55
N MET A 92 6.90 -12.89 -11.07
CA MET A 92 5.75 -13.81 -11.06
C MET A 92 4.90 -13.69 -12.32
N THR A 93 4.19 -14.76 -12.67
CA THR A 93 3.18 -14.73 -13.73
C THR A 93 1.87 -14.10 -13.25
N PRO A 94 0.98 -13.59 -14.14
CA PRO A 94 -0.31 -13.04 -13.73
C PRO A 94 -1.18 -14.00 -12.93
N GLN A 95 -1.10 -15.31 -13.23
CA GLN A 95 -1.82 -16.34 -12.48
C GLN A 95 -1.29 -16.47 -11.06
N GLU A 96 0.03 -16.45 -10.87
CA GLU A 96 0.67 -16.55 -9.56
C GLU A 96 0.38 -15.31 -8.70
N ARG A 97 0.32 -14.12 -9.30
CA ARG A 97 -0.03 -12.88 -8.59
C ARG A 97 -1.47 -12.90 -8.06
N ARG A 98 -2.41 -13.39 -8.88
CA ARG A 98 -3.83 -13.52 -8.52
C ARG A 98 -4.08 -14.65 -7.53
N PHE A 99 -3.30 -15.73 -7.62
CA PHE A 99 -3.47 -16.91 -6.78
C PHE A 99 -2.14 -17.34 -6.15
N PRO A 100 -1.68 -16.65 -5.08
CA PRO A 100 -0.38 -16.93 -4.46
C PRO A 100 -0.22 -18.37 -3.96
N LYS A 101 -1.34 -19.06 -3.69
CA LYS A 101 -1.35 -20.47 -3.25
C LYS A 101 -0.79 -21.45 -4.28
N VAL A 102 -0.74 -21.10 -5.56
CA VAL A 102 -0.18 -21.98 -6.61
C VAL A 102 1.36 -21.99 -6.60
N ILE A 103 2.00 -21.11 -5.82
CA ILE A 103 3.46 -20.93 -5.77
C ILE A 103 4.11 -22.05 -4.95
N ASN A 104 4.46 -23.14 -5.63
CA ASN A 104 5.20 -24.27 -5.09
C ASN A 104 6.73 -24.03 -5.12
N GLY A 105 7.53 -25.00 -4.62
CA GLY A 105 8.99 -24.88 -4.53
C GLY A 105 9.69 -24.60 -5.87
N SER A 106 9.25 -25.24 -6.95
CA SER A 106 9.79 -25.02 -8.30
C SER A 106 9.55 -23.58 -8.77
N ARG A 107 8.32 -23.06 -8.58
CA ARG A 107 7.98 -21.67 -8.90
C ARG A 107 8.77 -20.68 -8.05
N LYS A 108 8.95 -20.93 -6.75
CA LYS A 108 9.78 -20.08 -5.88
C LYS A 108 11.21 -19.98 -6.38
N LYS A 109 11.82 -21.10 -6.81
CA LYS A 109 13.17 -21.12 -7.37
C LYS A 109 13.26 -20.30 -8.66
N ARG A 110 12.26 -20.39 -9.54
CA ARG A 110 12.18 -19.58 -10.76
C ARG A 110 12.04 -18.09 -10.45
N ILE A 111 11.13 -17.72 -9.53
CA ILE A 111 10.89 -16.33 -9.12
C ILE A 111 12.15 -15.73 -8.50
N ALA A 112 12.78 -16.43 -7.56
CA ALA A 112 14.02 -16.00 -6.89
C ALA A 112 15.14 -15.70 -7.91
N ARG A 113 15.36 -16.62 -8.86
CA ARG A 113 16.32 -16.42 -9.97
C ARG A 113 15.95 -15.23 -10.85
N GLY A 114 14.67 -15.09 -11.20
CA GLY A 114 14.18 -13.99 -12.03
C GLY A 114 14.27 -12.62 -11.36
N SER A 115 14.27 -12.57 -10.02
CA SER A 115 14.40 -11.33 -9.25
C SER A 115 15.83 -11.06 -8.77
N GLY A 116 16.78 -11.98 -8.99
CA GLY A 116 18.15 -11.88 -8.45
C GLY A 116 18.21 -11.97 -6.92
N LEU A 117 17.27 -12.70 -6.30
CA LEU A 117 17.11 -12.80 -4.84
C LEU A 117 17.04 -14.26 -4.41
N GLU A 118 16.97 -14.50 -3.10
CA GLU A 118 16.92 -15.85 -2.55
C GLU A 118 15.50 -16.38 -2.42
N ILE A 119 15.36 -17.71 -2.33
CA ILE A 119 14.08 -18.36 -2.04
C ILE A 119 13.51 -17.89 -0.68
N GLN A 120 14.38 -17.52 0.25
CA GLN A 120 13.99 -17.00 1.56
C GLN A 120 13.25 -15.65 1.45
N ASP A 121 13.71 -14.76 0.56
CA ASP A 121 13.06 -13.47 0.31
C ASP A 121 11.65 -13.67 -0.26
N VAL A 122 11.50 -14.61 -1.21
CA VAL A 122 10.19 -14.97 -1.77
C VAL A 122 9.27 -15.51 -0.68
N ASN A 123 9.77 -16.37 0.21
CA ASN A 123 8.98 -16.89 1.32
C ASN A 123 8.55 -15.79 2.30
N ARG A 124 9.44 -14.83 2.59
CA ARG A 124 9.12 -13.69 3.45
C ARG A 124 8.00 -12.84 2.87
N LEU A 125 8.09 -12.52 1.58
CA LEU A 125 7.05 -11.75 0.87
C LEU A 125 5.70 -12.46 0.88
N LEU A 126 5.67 -13.78 0.60
CA LEU A 126 4.42 -14.55 0.63
C LEU A 126 3.79 -14.59 2.04
N LYS A 127 4.61 -14.66 3.09
CA LYS A 127 4.11 -14.59 4.48
C LYS A 127 3.53 -13.21 4.80
N GLN A 128 4.20 -12.13 4.40
CA GLN A 128 3.72 -10.76 4.58
C GLN A 128 2.39 -10.53 3.85
N HIS A 129 2.30 -10.97 2.59
CA HIS A 129 1.04 -10.92 1.83
C HIS A 129 -0.09 -11.64 2.56
N LEU A 130 0.14 -12.87 3.03
CA LEU A 130 -0.89 -13.64 3.75
C LEU A 130 -1.37 -12.94 5.04
N GLN A 131 -0.49 -12.22 5.74
CA GLN A 131 -0.86 -11.44 6.91
C GLN A 131 -1.75 -10.24 6.52
N MET A 132 -1.38 -9.51 5.47
CA MET A 132 -2.16 -8.39 4.96
C MET A 132 -3.51 -8.84 4.41
N GLU A 133 -3.56 -9.93 3.64
CA GLU A 133 -4.79 -10.53 3.14
C GLU A 133 -5.75 -10.89 4.29
N LYS A 134 -5.22 -11.50 5.36
CA LYS A 134 -6.02 -11.81 6.57
C LYS A 134 -6.57 -10.55 7.22
N MET A 135 -5.77 -9.49 7.32
CA MET A 135 -6.20 -8.22 7.90
C MET A 135 -7.27 -7.55 7.03
N MET A 136 -7.06 -7.47 5.72
CA MET A 136 -8.03 -6.92 4.76
C MET A 136 -9.34 -7.70 4.77
N LYS A 137 -9.28 -9.03 4.86
CA LYS A 137 -10.48 -9.88 4.98
C LYS A 137 -11.25 -9.63 6.28
N LYS A 138 -10.56 -9.40 7.40
CA LYS A 138 -11.19 -9.01 8.67
C LYS A 138 -11.84 -7.64 8.58
N MET A 139 -11.21 -6.69 7.90
CA MET A 139 -11.75 -5.35 7.68
C MET A 139 -13.00 -5.38 6.77
N SER A 140 -12.93 -6.10 5.65
CA SER A 140 -14.04 -6.27 4.69
C SER A 140 -15.26 -6.98 5.31
N ARG A 141 -15.06 -7.90 6.25
CA ARG A 141 -16.15 -8.60 6.97
C ARG A 141 -16.81 -7.76 8.09
N GLY A 142 -16.67 -6.43 8.06
CA GLY A 142 -17.29 -5.54 9.03
C GLY A 142 -16.49 -5.31 10.31
N GLY A 143 -15.19 -5.60 10.31
CA GLY A 143 -14.29 -5.28 11.43
C GLY A 143 -14.29 -3.78 11.78
N MET A 144 -14.40 -2.91 10.77
CA MET A 144 -14.55 -1.46 10.95
C MET A 144 -15.85 -1.11 11.71
N LYS A 145 -16.95 -1.80 11.40
CA LYS A 145 -18.27 -1.58 12.01
C LYS A 145 -18.32 -2.05 13.47
N LYS A 146 -17.57 -3.12 13.82
CA LYS A 146 -17.39 -3.55 15.23
C LYS A 146 -16.41 -2.68 16.00
N MET A 147 -15.36 -2.18 15.36
CA MET A 147 -14.37 -1.28 15.98
C MET A 147 -14.99 0.09 16.28
N MET A 148 -15.83 0.64 15.39
CA MET A 148 -16.63 1.84 15.67
C MET A 148 -17.69 1.62 16.75
N ARG A 149 -18.26 0.41 16.87
CA ARG A 149 -19.23 0.08 17.92
C ARG A 149 -18.59 -0.13 19.30
N GLY A 150 -17.28 -0.35 19.36
CA GLY A 150 -16.52 -0.57 20.60
C GLY A 150 -15.82 0.68 21.13
N MET A 151 -15.90 1.82 20.43
CA MET A 151 -15.36 3.10 20.89
C MET A 151 -16.42 3.80 21.75
N PRO A 152 -16.13 4.11 23.03
CA PRO A 152 -17.05 4.88 23.87
C PRO A 152 -17.12 6.30 23.31
N GLY A 153 -18.24 6.64 22.66
CA GLY A 153 -18.44 7.90 21.95
C GLY A 153 -18.99 7.79 20.51
N GLY A 154 -19.19 6.57 20.00
CA GLY A 154 -19.77 6.31 18.67
C GLY A 154 -21.27 6.62 18.53
N MET A 155 -21.68 7.86 18.82
CA MET A 155 -22.95 8.41 18.34
C MET A 155 -22.69 8.93 16.93
N LEU A 156 -23.00 8.12 15.91
CA LEU A 156 -23.24 8.68 14.57
C LEU A 156 -24.50 9.55 14.67
N PRO A 157 -24.46 10.86 14.32
CA PRO A 157 -25.66 11.67 14.31
C PRO A 157 -26.68 11.06 13.32
N PRO A 158 -27.95 10.90 13.71
CA PRO A 158 -28.98 10.39 12.84
C PRO A 158 -29.32 11.47 11.80
N GLY A 159 -28.94 11.29 10.53
CA GLY A 159 -29.29 12.29 9.51
C GLY A 159 -28.64 12.21 8.12
N MET A 160 -28.00 11.11 7.72
CA MET A 160 -27.62 10.92 6.31
C MET A 160 -28.09 9.53 5.83
N GLY A 161 -29.36 9.48 5.47
CA GLY A 161 -29.94 8.49 4.56
C GLY A 161 -30.18 9.14 3.21
#